data_AF-A0A854CMU6-F1
#
_entry.id   AF-A0A854CMU6-F1
#
_cell.length_a   1.000
_cell.length_b   1.000
_cell.length_c   1.000
_cell.angle_alpha   90.00
_cell.angle_beta   90.00
_cell.angle_gamma   90.00
#
_symmetry.space_group_name_H-M   'P 1'
#
loop_
_entity.id
_entity.type
_entity.pdbx_description
1 polymer ?
#
loop_
_entity_poly.entity_id
_entity_poly.type
_entity_poly.pdbx_seq_one_letter_code
_entity_poly.pdbx_strand_id
1 'polypeptide(L)'
;MNEAPADPSQTPQLPQLSNIERVRFHSVATDSHHLGPTRPTVPPTVGASLQSSTPIRPYRDVLSQWQQHYDADRNGWHSAWRQANSDTSVVETSTGQALKATADMLENATLAERVSLELRSVPLPQFPEQTFRLSHLQHITIDAAGLMKLPADMQKFAALETLTLARNPLRSLPASISSLRRLRELSILACPTLKELPESLAGTNASGEHEGLVNLQRLQLEETGITSLPASIASLQNLKRLQVRNSPLSAVAPAIHQMPKLEELDFQGCTALRNYPPIFGGSAPLKRLNLKDCSNLRTLPLDIHNLTQLEELDLRGCDNLSRLPSSIGRLPANCIILVPPHLQVELDQRRLSARQAEPQRTDPSIPGPSGHGSSASSVTTTELLHKDALERIEDAAHAMLSAVIDQERNPFLEGAPPYLPEKRPPGATTFGQIPVLKKMLRESRDRHFLKRVSEMAGPCPRVEDQTEEGLSRHYMNVSNWKAQRSAHLGIVDHLGQFVYREGSQLDAATLAKAVQMWKTRELIVDAHPEDRARFPSFTIHIPDQASDDSDSEQQTTSEPSR
;
A
#
# COMPACT_ATOMS: atom_id res chain seq x y z
N MET A 1 64.36 2.13 16.38
CA MET A 1 65.17 1.93 15.17
C MET A 1 64.33 2.42 13.99
N ASN A 2 64.85 3.45 13.30
CA ASN A 2 64.77 3.82 11.87
C ASN A 2 63.79 3.03 10.97
N GLU A 3 63.14 3.57 9.92
CA GLU A 3 63.24 4.80 9.14
C GLU A 3 62.06 4.80 8.12
N ALA A 4 61.51 5.97 7.78
CA ALA A 4 61.16 6.48 6.43
C ALA A 4 60.27 5.70 5.39
N PRO A 5 59.71 6.40 4.36
CA PRO A 5 58.33 6.19 3.87
C PRO A 5 58.16 5.84 2.36
N ALA A 6 56.91 5.46 2.03
CA ALA A 6 56.14 5.55 0.76
C ALA A 6 56.76 5.24 -0.63
N ASP A 7 56.06 4.41 -1.42
CA ASP A 7 56.04 4.47 -2.89
C ASP A 7 54.58 4.34 -3.41
N PRO A 8 54.03 5.33 -4.14
CA PRO A 8 52.66 5.32 -4.64
C PRO A 8 52.60 4.95 -6.13
N SER A 9 52.61 3.66 -6.45
CA SER A 9 52.32 3.20 -7.81
C SER A 9 51.88 1.74 -7.87
N GLN A 10 50.71 1.41 -7.30
CA GLN A 10 50.01 0.16 -7.60
C GLN A 10 48.48 0.37 -7.62
N THR A 11 47.93 0.54 -8.80
CA THR A 11 46.49 0.34 -9.06
C THR A 11 46.15 -1.16 -8.95
N PRO A 12 45.10 -1.55 -8.21
CA PRO A 12 44.69 -2.94 -8.12
C PRO A 12 44.13 -3.45 -9.45
N GLN A 13 44.68 -4.56 -9.95
CA GLN A 13 44.19 -5.27 -11.12
C GLN A 13 42.81 -5.89 -10.84
N LEU A 14 41.82 -5.55 -11.69
CA LEU A 14 40.53 -6.23 -11.78
C LEU A 14 40.69 -7.59 -12.50
N PRO A 15 39.94 -8.64 -12.12
CA PRO A 15 40.02 -9.95 -12.76
C PRO A 15 39.53 -9.91 -14.22
N GLN A 16 40.30 -10.55 -15.10
CA GLN A 16 40.07 -10.66 -16.55
C GLN A 16 38.81 -11.48 -16.86
N LEU A 17 37.86 -10.87 -17.57
CA LEU A 17 36.67 -11.53 -18.13
C LEU A 17 37.04 -12.41 -19.33
N SER A 18 36.25 -13.46 -19.58
CA SER A 18 36.51 -14.48 -20.60
C SER A 18 36.06 -14.04 -22.00
N ASN A 19 36.68 -14.61 -23.05
CA ASN A 19 36.47 -14.23 -24.47
C ASN A 19 35.04 -14.44 -25.02
N ILE A 20 34.12 -15.02 -24.22
CA ILE A 20 32.71 -15.20 -24.61
C ILE A 20 31.86 -13.96 -24.26
N GLU A 21 32.36 -13.05 -23.41
CA GLU A 21 31.63 -11.88 -22.92
C GLU A 21 31.91 -10.59 -23.72
N ARG A 22 32.79 -10.63 -24.73
CA ARG A 22 33.17 -9.47 -25.57
C ARG A 22 32.42 -9.32 -26.90
N VAL A 23 31.45 -10.19 -27.25
CA VAL A 23 30.86 -10.25 -28.60
C VAL A 23 29.36 -9.89 -28.65
N ARG A 24 28.81 -9.19 -27.66
CA ARG A 24 27.49 -8.53 -27.80
C ARG A 24 27.65 -7.07 -27.36
N PHE A 25 27.19 -6.12 -28.19
CA PHE A 25 27.43 -4.64 -28.15
C PHE A 25 28.79 -4.25 -28.77
N HIS A 26 28.98 -3.54 -29.89
CA HIS A 26 28.19 -2.66 -30.79
C HIS A 26 28.79 -2.83 -32.22
N SER A 27 28.04 -2.97 -33.34
CA SER A 27 27.22 -1.99 -34.07
C SER A 27 28.00 -0.82 -34.73
N VAL A 28 28.06 -0.86 -36.08
CA VAL A 28 28.06 0.24 -37.08
C VAL A 28 29.40 0.79 -37.61
N ALA A 29 29.55 0.60 -38.94
CA ALA A 29 30.15 1.41 -40.02
C ALA A 29 31.60 1.94 -39.86
N THR A 30 32.50 1.93 -40.86
CA THR A 30 32.40 2.31 -42.27
C THR A 30 33.57 1.74 -43.10
N ASP A 31 33.33 1.60 -44.41
CA ASP A 31 34.23 1.85 -45.54
C ASP A 31 35.44 0.95 -45.89
N SER A 32 35.32 0.36 -47.10
CA SER A 32 36.21 0.55 -48.26
C SER A 32 37.04 -0.62 -48.82
N HIS A 33 36.63 -1.00 -50.04
CA HIS A 33 37.42 -1.21 -51.26
C HIS A 33 38.13 -2.56 -51.60
N HIS A 34 37.63 -3.15 -52.70
CA HIS A 34 38.32 -3.68 -53.90
C HIS A 34 38.52 -5.20 -54.15
N LEU A 35 38.26 -5.54 -55.44
CA LEU A 35 38.52 -6.76 -56.24
C LEU A 35 37.42 -7.85 -56.14
N GLY A 36 36.76 -8.36 -57.18
CA GLY A 36 36.85 -8.34 -58.66
C GLY A 36 35.95 -9.50 -59.17
N PRO A 37 35.52 -9.57 -60.46
CA PRO A 37 34.25 -10.17 -60.84
C PRO A 37 34.35 -11.58 -61.46
N THR A 38 33.38 -12.46 -61.20
CA THR A 38 33.05 -13.59 -62.09
C THR A 38 31.54 -13.92 -62.06
N ARG A 39 30.93 -13.94 -63.24
CA ARG A 39 29.62 -14.55 -63.61
C ARG A 39 29.97 -15.69 -64.61
N PRO A 40 29.06 -16.59 -65.05
CA PRO A 40 27.68 -16.92 -64.65
C PRO A 40 27.42 -18.45 -64.55
N THR A 41 26.25 -18.87 -64.04
CA THR A 41 25.33 -19.87 -64.66
C THR A 41 24.08 -20.14 -63.78
N VAL A 42 22.93 -20.28 -64.44
CA VAL A 42 21.54 -20.55 -64.00
C VAL A 42 21.03 -21.66 -64.95
N PRO A 43 20.04 -22.59 -64.69
CA PRO A 43 18.83 -22.63 -63.80
C PRO A 43 18.57 -24.04 -63.16
N PRO A 44 17.33 -24.43 -62.72
CA PRO A 44 16.14 -23.70 -62.21
C PRO A 44 15.86 -24.08 -60.73
N THR A 45 14.97 -23.45 -59.97
CA THR A 45 13.60 -23.95 -59.69
C THR A 45 12.87 -22.96 -58.77
N VAL A 46 11.67 -22.56 -59.20
CA VAL A 46 10.51 -22.04 -58.46
C VAL A 46 10.73 -21.56 -57.01
N GLY A 47 10.66 -20.24 -56.81
CA GLY A 47 10.52 -19.62 -55.50
C GLY A 47 9.70 -18.35 -55.64
N ALA A 48 8.37 -18.48 -55.67
CA ALA A 48 7.45 -17.36 -55.64
C ALA A 48 7.60 -16.61 -54.31
N SER A 49 8.11 -15.38 -54.38
CA SER A 49 8.09 -14.40 -53.30
C SER A 49 6.66 -13.87 -53.13
N LEU A 50 5.89 -14.49 -52.25
CA LEU A 50 4.64 -13.91 -51.73
C LEU A 50 4.97 -12.85 -50.68
N GLN A 51 5.11 -11.61 -51.10
CA GLN A 51 4.73 -10.47 -50.26
C GLN A 51 3.21 -10.39 -50.26
N SER A 52 2.55 -11.12 -49.35
CA SER A 52 1.09 -10.98 -49.15
C SER A 52 0.81 -10.17 -47.89
N SER A 53 0.58 -8.86 -48.07
CA SER A 53 -0.28 -8.14 -47.14
C SER A 53 -1.69 -8.72 -47.31
N THR A 54 -2.18 -9.46 -46.33
CA THR A 54 -3.56 -9.95 -46.33
C THR A 54 -4.53 -8.76 -46.41
N PRO A 55 -5.52 -8.77 -47.31
CA PRO A 55 -6.46 -7.67 -47.43
C PRO A 55 -7.28 -7.53 -46.14
N ILE A 56 -7.34 -6.32 -45.58
CA ILE A 56 -8.15 -6.00 -44.40
C ILE A 56 -9.63 -6.14 -44.77
N ARG A 57 -10.36 -7.03 -44.09
CA ARG A 57 -11.79 -7.25 -44.33
C ARG A 57 -12.61 -5.99 -44.03
N PRO A 58 -13.67 -5.69 -44.81
CA PRO A 58 -14.62 -4.62 -44.50
C PRO A 58 -15.19 -4.75 -43.09
N TYR A 59 -15.34 -3.64 -42.37
CA TYR A 59 -15.79 -3.67 -40.98
C TYR A 59 -17.23 -4.19 -40.84
N ARG A 60 -18.10 -3.95 -41.85
CA ARG A 60 -19.47 -4.50 -41.87
C ARG A 60 -19.49 -6.02 -41.86
N ASP A 61 -18.55 -6.67 -42.53
CA ASP A 61 -18.46 -8.13 -42.55
C ASP A 61 -18.02 -8.66 -41.18
N VAL A 62 -17.06 -7.98 -40.54
CA VAL A 62 -16.60 -8.28 -39.17
C VAL A 62 -17.76 -8.15 -38.19
N LEU A 63 -18.53 -7.07 -38.26
CA LEU A 63 -19.69 -6.84 -37.41
C LEU A 63 -20.82 -7.85 -37.67
N SER A 64 -21.03 -8.27 -38.92
CA SER A 64 -22.02 -9.28 -39.27
C SER A 64 -21.64 -10.66 -38.72
N GLN A 65 -20.36 -11.02 -38.82
CA GLN A 65 -19.83 -12.25 -38.24
C GLN A 65 -19.92 -12.22 -36.69
N TRP A 66 -19.58 -11.08 -36.08
CA TRP A 66 -19.69 -10.87 -34.63
C TRP A 66 -21.14 -11.02 -34.13
N GLN A 67 -22.11 -10.46 -34.85
CA GLN A 67 -23.54 -10.62 -34.55
C GLN A 67 -23.96 -12.10 -34.61
N GLN A 68 -23.63 -12.80 -35.70
CA GLN A 68 -23.98 -14.22 -35.86
C GLN A 68 -23.37 -15.08 -34.75
N HIS A 69 -22.10 -14.81 -34.39
CA HIS A 69 -21.42 -15.55 -33.34
C HIS A 69 -22.13 -15.39 -31.98
N TYR A 70 -22.42 -14.17 -31.54
CA TYR A 70 -23.03 -13.96 -30.23
C TYR A 70 -24.54 -14.22 -30.21
N ASP A 71 -25.23 -14.19 -31.35
CA ASP A 71 -26.61 -14.65 -31.39
C ASP A 71 -26.70 -16.18 -31.19
N ALA A 72 -25.72 -16.92 -31.72
CA ALA A 72 -25.59 -18.37 -31.55
C ALA A 72 -25.01 -18.78 -30.19
N ASP A 73 -23.94 -18.13 -29.72
CA ASP A 73 -23.30 -18.38 -28.43
C ASP A 73 -23.66 -17.30 -27.40
N ARG A 74 -24.62 -17.64 -26.55
CA ARG A 74 -25.19 -16.75 -25.52
C ARG A 74 -24.55 -16.94 -24.15
N ASN A 75 -23.51 -17.77 -24.05
CA ASN A 75 -22.96 -18.18 -22.76
C ASN A 75 -22.27 -17.02 -22.03
N GLY A 76 -22.55 -16.91 -20.74
CA GLY A 76 -21.92 -15.95 -19.82
C GLY A 76 -22.43 -14.50 -19.93
N TRP A 77 -22.70 -14.00 -21.12
CA TRP A 77 -23.07 -12.59 -21.32
C TRP A 77 -24.58 -12.35 -21.33
N HIS A 78 -25.38 -13.25 -21.90
CA HIS A 78 -26.79 -12.96 -22.21
C HIS A 78 -27.64 -12.85 -20.96
N SER A 79 -27.51 -13.79 -20.03
CA SER A 79 -28.21 -13.73 -18.74
C SER A 79 -27.78 -12.51 -17.91
N ALA A 80 -26.48 -12.18 -17.91
CA ALA A 80 -25.96 -11.00 -17.23
C ALA A 80 -26.51 -9.69 -17.83
N TRP A 81 -26.54 -9.59 -19.17
CA TRP A 81 -27.15 -8.46 -19.88
C TRP A 81 -28.64 -8.33 -19.55
N ARG A 82 -29.39 -9.43 -19.57
CA ARG A 82 -30.82 -9.44 -19.21
C ARG A 82 -31.06 -9.03 -17.76
N GLN A 83 -30.26 -9.57 -16.83
CA GLN A 83 -30.37 -9.27 -15.41
C GLN A 83 -30.07 -7.79 -15.14
N ALA A 84 -29.00 -7.24 -15.72
CA ALA A 84 -28.61 -5.84 -15.58
C ALA A 84 -29.66 -4.86 -16.11
N ASN A 85 -30.57 -5.31 -16.99
CA ASN A 85 -31.65 -4.54 -17.60
C ASN A 85 -33.05 -4.97 -17.15
N SER A 86 -33.16 -5.82 -16.12
CA SER A 86 -34.45 -6.41 -15.70
C SER A 86 -35.52 -5.39 -15.30
N ASP A 87 -35.11 -4.27 -14.69
CA ASP A 87 -36.01 -3.18 -14.29
C ASP A 87 -36.32 -2.18 -15.42
N THR A 88 -35.74 -2.37 -16.62
CA THR A 88 -35.85 -1.40 -17.72
C THR A 88 -36.85 -1.88 -18.77
N SER A 89 -38.08 -1.35 -18.73
CA SER A 89 -39.18 -1.75 -19.62
C SER A 89 -39.01 -1.35 -21.10
N VAL A 90 -38.00 -0.55 -21.44
CA VAL A 90 -37.80 0.06 -22.77
C VAL A 90 -36.66 -0.62 -23.56
N VAL A 91 -35.97 -1.60 -22.98
CA VAL A 91 -34.81 -2.24 -23.65
C VAL A 91 -35.28 -3.23 -24.71
N GLU A 92 -34.64 -3.19 -25.88
CA GLU A 92 -34.86 -4.16 -26.95
C GLU A 92 -34.68 -5.59 -26.41
N THR A 93 -35.74 -6.39 -26.50
CA THR A 93 -35.77 -7.74 -25.95
C THR A 93 -35.39 -8.78 -26.98
N SER A 94 -35.43 -8.48 -28.27
CA SER A 94 -34.94 -9.37 -29.31
C SER A 94 -33.41 -9.35 -29.33
N THR A 95 -32.78 -10.49 -28.99
CA THR A 95 -31.32 -10.61 -28.94
C THR A 95 -30.66 -10.18 -30.25
N GLY A 96 -31.20 -10.62 -31.39
CA GLY A 96 -30.67 -10.28 -32.71
C GLY A 96 -30.79 -8.79 -33.04
N GLN A 97 -31.91 -8.15 -32.70
CA GLN A 97 -32.09 -6.70 -32.91
C GLN A 97 -31.19 -5.89 -31.98
N ALA A 98 -31.01 -6.32 -30.73
CA ALA A 98 -30.14 -5.66 -29.78
C ALA A 98 -28.65 -5.76 -30.20
N LEU A 99 -28.20 -6.93 -30.66
CA LEU A 99 -26.85 -7.10 -31.24
C LEU A 99 -26.68 -6.27 -32.52
N LYS A 100 -27.70 -6.20 -33.37
CA LYS A 100 -27.69 -5.35 -34.55
C LYS A 100 -27.56 -3.87 -34.19
N ALA A 101 -28.29 -3.41 -33.18
CA ALA A 101 -28.17 -2.04 -32.68
C ALA A 101 -26.75 -1.75 -32.17
N THR A 102 -26.15 -2.66 -31.38
CA THR A 102 -24.74 -2.53 -30.97
C THR A 102 -23.81 -2.44 -32.18
N ALA A 103 -24.00 -3.29 -33.19
CA ALA A 103 -23.17 -3.27 -34.40
C ALA A 103 -23.27 -1.95 -35.16
N ASP A 104 -24.47 -1.39 -35.31
CA ASP A 104 -24.69 -0.09 -35.96
C ASP A 104 -24.05 1.05 -35.16
N MET A 105 -24.09 1.00 -33.83
CA MET A 105 -23.41 1.96 -32.96
C MET A 105 -21.88 1.87 -33.07
N LEU A 106 -21.33 0.65 -33.13
CA LEU A 106 -19.89 0.41 -33.33
C LEU A 106 -19.43 0.91 -34.71
N GLU A 107 -20.22 0.67 -35.76
CA GLU A 107 -19.95 1.17 -37.10
C GLU A 107 -19.92 2.70 -37.11
N ASN A 108 -20.94 3.35 -36.54
CA ASN A 108 -21.02 4.80 -36.44
C ASN A 108 -19.85 5.39 -35.64
N ALA A 109 -19.38 4.72 -34.59
CA ALA A 109 -18.24 5.15 -33.79
C ALA A 109 -16.88 5.06 -34.50
N THR A 110 -16.82 4.50 -35.73
CA THR A 110 -15.61 4.55 -36.56
C THR A 110 -15.44 5.86 -37.33
N LEU A 111 -16.48 6.70 -37.39
CA LEU A 111 -16.46 7.98 -38.09
C LEU A 111 -15.57 8.99 -37.35
N ALA A 112 -14.68 9.68 -38.07
CA ALA A 112 -13.66 10.55 -37.51
C ALA A 112 -14.19 11.72 -36.65
N GLU A 113 -15.45 12.11 -36.83
CA GLU A 113 -16.13 13.16 -36.05
C GLU A 113 -16.62 12.69 -34.67
N ARG A 114 -16.65 11.37 -34.43
CA ARG A 114 -17.11 10.82 -33.16
C ARG A 114 -15.99 10.89 -32.13
N VAL A 115 -16.31 11.44 -30.97
CA VAL A 115 -15.36 11.55 -29.85
C VAL A 115 -15.72 10.56 -28.73
N SER A 116 -16.98 10.11 -28.69
CA SER A 116 -17.51 9.21 -27.68
C SER A 116 -18.21 7.99 -28.29
N LEU A 117 -18.12 6.87 -27.57
CA LEU A 117 -18.94 5.67 -27.77
C LEU A 117 -19.68 5.38 -26.46
N GLU A 118 -21.01 5.48 -26.50
CA GLU A 118 -21.88 5.19 -25.36
C GLU A 118 -22.75 3.98 -25.68
N LEU A 119 -22.49 2.86 -25.02
CA LEU A 119 -23.26 1.62 -25.14
C LEU A 119 -24.00 1.40 -23.82
N ARG A 120 -25.27 1.78 -23.77
CA ARG A 120 -26.12 1.64 -22.58
C ARG A 120 -27.24 0.67 -22.89
N SER A 121 -27.36 -0.39 -22.10
CA SER A 121 -28.41 -1.42 -22.23
C SER A 121 -28.40 -2.19 -23.56
N VAL A 122 -27.41 -1.97 -24.42
CA VAL A 122 -27.20 -2.72 -25.67
C VAL A 122 -26.10 -3.77 -25.47
N PRO A 123 -26.28 -5.02 -25.95
CA PRO A 123 -25.37 -6.10 -25.64
C PRO A 123 -24.03 -5.96 -26.38
N LEU A 124 -22.94 -5.94 -25.62
CA LEU A 124 -21.56 -6.00 -26.10
C LEU A 124 -20.80 -7.06 -25.29
N PRO A 125 -20.90 -8.35 -25.65
CA PRO A 125 -20.25 -9.42 -24.88
C PRO A 125 -18.73 -9.29 -24.88
N GLN A 126 -18.17 -8.97 -26.06
CA GLN A 126 -16.79 -8.56 -26.29
C GLN A 126 -16.76 -7.62 -27.49
N PHE A 127 -15.71 -6.83 -27.62
CA PHE A 127 -15.49 -6.04 -28.83
C PHE A 127 -15.25 -6.95 -30.06
N PRO A 128 -15.74 -6.54 -31.25
CA PRO A 128 -15.37 -7.20 -32.50
C PRO A 128 -13.88 -7.02 -32.82
N GLU A 129 -13.38 -7.80 -33.78
CA GLU A 129 -12.05 -7.56 -34.33
C GLU A 129 -11.92 -6.15 -34.92
N GLN A 130 -10.68 -5.74 -35.23
CA GLN A 130 -10.38 -4.42 -35.80
C GLN A 130 -10.71 -3.23 -34.86
N THR A 131 -10.58 -3.40 -33.55
CA THR A 131 -10.79 -2.32 -32.55
C THR A 131 -9.92 -1.08 -32.75
N PHE A 132 -8.82 -1.19 -33.52
CA PHE A 132 -8.00 -0.04 -33.92
C PHE A 132 -8.78 1.04 -34.67
N ARG A 133 -9.94 0.71 -35.27
CA ARG A 133 -10.84 1.68 -35.90
C ARG A 133 -11.44 2.68 -34.91
N LEU A 134 -11.46 2.34 -33.62
CA LEU A 134 -11.97 3.16 -32.52
C LEU A 134 -10.85 3.94 -31.80
N SER A 135 -9.65 3.99 -32.39
CA SER A 135 -8.45 4.57 -31.76
C SER A 135 -8.50 6.07 -31.50
N HIS A 136 -9.40 6.77 -32.19
CA HIS A 136 -9.61 8.21 -32.07
C HIS A 136 -10.57 8.59 -30.92
N LEU A 137 -11.32 7.62 -30.37
CA LEU A 137 -12.29 7.87 -29.32
C LEU A 137 -11.61 8.32 -28.02
N GLN A 138 -12.18 9.33 -27.40
CA GLN A 138 -11.72 9.90 -26.13
C GLN A 138 -12.58 9.45 -24.96
N HIS A 139 -13.85 9.10 -25.21
CA HIS A 139 -14.78 8.70 -24.15
C HIS A 139 -15.48 7.38 -24.51
N ILE A 140 -15.38 6.38 -23.65
CA ILE A 140 -16.10 5.11 -23.80
C ILE A 140 -16.91 4.85 -22.54
N THR A 141 -18.22 4.67 -22.71
CA THR A 141 -19.12 4.18 -21.67
C THR A 141 -19.75 2.87 -22.12
N ILE A 142 -19.64 1.83 -21.29
CA ILE A 142 -20.28 0.53 -21.51
C ILE A 142 -21.05 0.17 -20.25
N ASP A 143 -22.37 0.28 -20.31
CA ASP A 143 -23.27 0.14 -19.17
C ASP A 143 -24.35 -0.90 -19.45
N ALA A 144 -24.48 -1.89 -18.56
CA ALA A 144 -25.45 -2.97 -18.67
C ALA A 144 -25.43 -3.65 -20.05
N ALA A 145 -24.23 -4.00 -20.53
CA ALA A 145 -24.00 -4.54 -21.88
C ALA A 145 -23.64 -6.04 -21.88
N GLY A 146 -23.55 -6.68 -20.71
CA GLY A 146 -23.08 -8.07 -20.63
C GLY A 146 -21.60 -8.22 -21.01
N LEU A 147 -20.80 -7.16 -20.89
CA LEU A 147 -19.39 -7.18 -21.25
C LEU A 147 -18.60 -8.17 -20.38
N MET A 148 -18.07 -9.21 -21.01
CA MET A 148 -17.29 -10.25 -20.33
C MET A 148 -15.81 -9.91 -20.25
N LYS A 149 -15.25 -9.30 -21.31
CA LYS A 149 -13.82 -9.00 -21.44
C LYS A 149 -13.59 -7.76 -22.31
N LEU A 150 -12.59 -6.96 -21.94
CA LEU A 150 -12.02 -5.92 -22.79
C LEU A 150 -10.97 -6.51 -23.76
N PRO A 151 -10.62 -5.80 -24.86
CA PRO A 151 -9.55 -6.21 -25.76
C PRO A 151 -8.21 -6.34 -25.03
N ALA A 152 -7.43 -7.37 -25.37
CA ALA A 152 -6.10 -7.58 -24.79
C ALA A 152 -5.10 -6.46 -25.15
N ASP A 153 -5.28 -5.79 -26.30
CA ASP A 153 -4.42 -4.69 -26.77
C ASP A 153 -5.10 -3.34 -26.55
N MET A 154 -5.12 -2.85 -25.30
CA MET A 154 -5.72 -1.54 -24.99
C MET A 154 -4.95 -0.37 -25.60
N GLN A 155 -3.71 -0.57 -26.08
CA GLN A 155 -2.94 0.42 -26.83
C GLN A 155 -3.71 0.96 -28.05
N LYS A 156 -4.65 0.17 -28.58
CA LYS A 156 -5.52 0.58 -29.69
C LYS A 156 -6.44 1.74 -29.32
N PHE A 157 -6.70 2.00 -28.04
CA PHE A 157 -7.49 3.14 -27.55
C PHE A 157 -6.59 4.26 -27.01
N ALA A 158 -5.46 4.55 -27.66
CA ALA A 158 -4.47 5.51 -27.18
C ALA A 158 -5.00 6.94 -26.95
N ALA A 159 -6.10 7.33 -27.59
CA ALA A 159 -6.74 8.63 -27.41
C ALA A 159 -7.66 8.71 -26.18
N LEU A 160 -7.95 7.59 -25.51
CA LEU A 160 -8.97 7.50 -24.47
C LEU A 160 -8.62 8.37 -23.25
N GLU A 161 -9.52 9.26 -22.88
CA GLU A 161 -9.46 10.13 -21.70
C GLU A 161 -10.38 9.65 -20.58
N THR A 162 -11.53 9.03 -20.91
CA THR A 162 -12.46 8.50 -19.91
C THR A 162 -12.97 7.12 -20.30
N LEU A 163 -12.92 6.17 -19.37
CA LEU A 163 -13.50 4.84 -19.51
C LEU A 163 -14.46 4.55 -18.35
N THR A 164 -15.73 4.32 -18.67
CA THR A 164 -16.76 3.90 -17.70
C THR A 164 -17.29 2.52 -18.06
N LEU A 165 -17.20 1.59 -17.11
CA LEU A 165 -17.72 0.24 -17.21
C LEU A 165 -18.72 0.02 -16.07
N ALA A 166 -20.01 -0.16 -16.40
CA ALA A 166 -21.05 -0.27 -15.40
C ALA A 166 -21.91 -1.52 -15.60
N ARG A 167 -22.29 -2.21 -14.52
CA ARG A 167 -23.25 -3.33 -14.54
C ARG A 167 -22.89 -4.43 -15.55
N ASN A 168 -21.63 -4.89 -15.53
CA ASN A 168 -21.13 -5.91 -16.45
C ASN A 168 -20.52 -7.12 -15.71
N PRO A 169 -20.58 -8.34 -16.31
CA PRO A 169 -19.96 -9.56 -15.77
C PRO A 169 -18.44 -9.62 -16.02
N LEU A 170 -17.76 -8.48 -15.98
CA LEU A 170 -16.33 -8.34 -16.25
C LEU A 170 -15.52 -9.02 -15.14
N ARG A 171 -14.63 -9.94 -15.50
CA ARG A 171 -13.84 -10.71 -14.51
C ARG A 171 -12.46 -10.12 -14.22
N SER A 172 -11.85 -9.49 -15.21
CA SER A 172 -10.53 -8.89 -15.12
C SER A 172 -10.39 -7.74 -16.12
N LEU A 173 -9.45 -6.85 -15.83
CA LEU A 173 -8.97 -5.86 -16.78
C LEU A 173 -7.69 -6.40 -17.46
N PRO A 174 -7.49 -6.13 -18.76
CA PRO A 174 -6.25 -6.48 -19.43
C PRO A 174 -5.08 -5.66 -18.86
N ALA A 175 -3.90 -6.28 -18.71
CA ALA A 175 -2.71 -5.59 -18.20
C ALA A 175 -2.31 -4.38 -19.06
N SER A 176 -2.60 -4.42 -20.36
CA SER A 176 -2.37 -3.33 -21.31
C SER A 176 -3.20 -2.09 -21.03
N ILE A 177 -4.20 -2.12 -20.14
CA ILE A 177 -4.94 -0.91 -19.74
C ILE A 177 -4.00 0.18 -19.21
N SER A 178 -2.87 -0.20 -18.62
CA SER A 178 -1.83 0.73 -18.17
C SER A 178 -1.19 1.52 -19.32
N SER A 179 -1.27 1.06 -20.56
CA SER A 179 -0.75 1.78 -21.73
C SER A 179 -1.55 3.03 -22.10
N LEU A 180 -2.73 3.24 -21.51
CA LEU A 180 -3.61 4.37 -21.79
C LEU A 180 -3.11 5.66 -21.14
N ARG A 181 -2.02 6.20 -21.68
CA ARG A 181 -1.33 7.38 -21.13
C ARG A 181 -2.21 8.65 -21.10
N ARG A 182 -3.28 8.73 -21.87
CA ARG A 182 -4.22 9.87 -21.88
C ARG A 182 -5.38 9.72 -20.90
N LEU A 183 -5.58 8.54 -20.32
CA LEU A 183 -6.71 8.27 -19.45
C LEU A 183 -6.65 9.15 -18.20
N ARG A 184 -7.70 9.92 -17.97
CA ARG A 184 -7.89 10.81 -16.82
C ARG A 184 -8.88 10.22 -15.82
N GLU A 185 -9.89 9.51 -16.30
CA GLU A 185 -10.91 8.90 -15.45
C GLU A 185 -11.17 7.44 -15.83
N LEU A 186 -11.07 6.56 -14.84
CA LEU A 186 -11.46 5.16 -14.93
C LEU A 186 -12.53 4.89 -13.88
N SER A 187 -13.73 4.52 -14.33
CA SER A 187 -14.86 4.22 -13.47
C SER A 187 -15.38 2.82 -13.75
N ILE A 188 -15.43 1.99 -12.70
CA ILE A 188 -15.93 0.62 -12.74
C ILE A 188 -16.99 0.48 -11.65
N LEU A 189 -18.24 0.33 -12.07
CA LEU A 189 -19.41 0.40 -11.20
C LEU A 189 -20.21 -0.90 -11.32
N ALA A 190 -20.67 -1.46 -10.21
CA ALA A 190 -21.51 -2.66 -10.19
C ALA A 190 -20.98 -3.79 -11.08
N CYS A 191 -19.68 -4.08 -10.97
CA CYS A 191 -18.99 -5.17 -11.66
C CYS A 191 -18.51 -6.20 -10.62
N PRO A 192 -19.42 -6.98 -10.01
CA PRO A 192 -19.13 -7.78 -8.82
C PRO A 192 -18.15 -8.93 -9.07
N THR A 193 -18.00 -9.34 -10.33
CA THR A 193 -17.08 -10.42 -10.72
C THR A 193 -15.63 -9.95 -10.89
N LEU A 194 -15.37 -8.64 -10.90
CA LEU A 194 -14.01 -8.08 -10.99
C LEU A 194 -13.34 -8.15 -9.63
N LYS A 195 -12.39 -9.07 -9.45
CA LYS A 195 -11.77 -9.34 -8.16
C LYS A 195 -10.42 -8.66 -7.94
N GLU A 196 -9.77 -8.22 -9.02
CA GLU A 196 -8.43 -7.66 -8.98
C GLU A 196 -8.23 -6.61 -10.08
N LEU A 197 -7.36 -5.65 -9.79
CA LEU A 197 -6.79 -4.77 -10.81
C LEU A 197 -5.49 -5.41 -11.35
N PRO A 198 -5.03 -5.02 -12.55
CA PRO A 198 -3.72 -5.42 -13.04
C PRO A 198 -2.60 -5.01 -12.08
N GLU A 199 -1.60 -5.88 -11.90
CA GLU A 199 -0.50 -5.66 -10.95
C GLU A 199 0.27 -4.36 -11.20
N SER A 200 0.41 -3.95 -12.47
CA SER A 200 1.13 -2.73 -12.89
C SER A 200 0.17 -1.72 -13.53
N LEU A 201 -0.25 -0.72 -12.75
CA LEU A 201 -1.03 0.43 -13.22
C LEU A 201 -0.11 1.58 -13.65
N ALA A 202 0.96 1.81 -12.89
CA ALA A 202 2.01 2.78 -13.18
C ALA A 202 3.33 2.38 -12.52
N GLY A 203 4.43 2.93 -13.03
CA GLY A 203 5.77 2.71 -12.49
C GLY A 203 6.75 3.73 -13.02
N THR A 204 8.04 3.52 -12.73
CA THR A 204 9.15 4.29 -13.27
C THR A 204 10.03 3.36 -14.09
N ASN A 205 10.38 3.75 -15.31
CA ASN A 205 11.31 2.99 -16.13
C ASN A 205 12.77 3.19 -15.69
N ALA A 206 13.71 2.51 -16.35
CA ALA A 206 15.14 2.57 -16.04
C ALA A 206 15.74 3.98 -16.14
N SER A 207 15.14 4.87 -16.94
CA SER A 207 15.50 6.28 -17.07
C SER A 207 14.88 7.19 -15.99
N GLY A 208 14.06 6.64 -15.09
CA GLY A 208 13.34 7.40 -14.07
C GLY A 208 12.09 8.11 -14.58
N GLU A 209 11.69 7.91 -15.83
CA GLU A 209 10.44 8.46 -16.36
C GLU A 209 9.25 7.63 -15.90
N HIS A 210 8.14 8.31 -15.61
CA HIS A 210 6.90 7.65 -15.25
C HIS A 210 6.26 6.97 -16.46
N GLU A 211 5.83 5.72 -16.28
CA GLU A 211 5.11 4.93 -17.26
C GLU A 211 3.79 4.41 -16.70
N GLY A 212 2.88 4.01 -17.60
CA GLY A 212 1.55 3.52 -17.24
C GLY A 212 0.47 4.61 -17.34
N LEU A 213 -0.49 4.57 -16.41
CA LEU A 213 -1.61 5.51 -16.29
C LEU A 213 -1.18 6.87 -15.72
N VAL A 214 -0.18 7.48 -16.35
CA VAL A 214 0.50 8.69 -15.85
C VAL A 214 -0.39 9.91 -15.74
N ASN A 215 -1.49 9.99 -16.50
CA ASN A 215 -2.44 11.12 -16.46
C ASN A 215 -3.73 10.82 -15.70
N LEU A 216 -3.86 9.66 -15.05
CA LEU A 216 -5.07 9.29 -14.34
C LEU A 216 -5.27 10.21 -13.14
N GLN A 217 -6.44 10.84 -13.06
CA GLN A 217 -6.84 11.79 -12.02
C GLN A 217 -7.92 11.22 -11.10
N ARG A 218 -8.77 10.35 -11.64
CA ARG A 218 -9.88 9.73 -10.91
C ARG A 218 -9.93 8.23 -11.18
N LEU A 219 -9.94 7.45 -10.11
CA LEU A 219 -10.20 6.01 -10.13
C LEU A 219 -11.39 5.72 -9.23
N GLN A 220 -12.46 5.18 -9.81
CA GLN A 220 -13.68 4.79 -9.10
C GLN A 220 -13.94 3.30 -9.28
N LEU A 221 -14.08 2.59 -8.16
CA LEU A 221 -14.36 1.17 -8.08
C LEU A 221 -15.52 1.00 -7.10
N GLU A 222 -16.74 0.89 -7.60
CA GLU A 222 -17.94 0.79 -6.77
C GLU A 222 -18.66 -0.52 -7.01
N GLU A 223 -19.07 -1.20 -5.93
CA GLU A 223 -19.77 -2.49 -6.01
C GLU A 223 -18.98 -3.52 -6.86
N THR A 224 -17.69 -3.62 -6.59
CA THR A 224 -16.78 -4.58 -7.24
C THR A 224 -16.42 -5.73 -6.30
N GLY A 225 -15.79 -6.77 -6.83
CA GLY A 225 -15.23 -7.87 -6.04
C GLY A 225 -13.80 -7.62 -5.54
N ILE A 226 -13.28 -6.39 -5.64
CA ILE A 226 -11.89 -6.06 -5.35
C ILE A 226 -11.60 -6.20 -3.85
N THR A 227 -10.60 -7.03 -3.52
CA THR A 227 -10.20 -7.32 -2.13
C THR A 227 -8.92 -6.60 -1.70
N SER A 228 -8.09 -6.17 -2.65
CA SER A 228 -6.84 -5.44 -2.42
C SER A 228 -6.51 -4.56 -3.63
N LEU A 229 -5.68 -3.52 -3.40
CA LEU A 229 -5.15 -2.65 -4.45
C LEU A 229 -3.69 -3.05 -4.76
N PRO A 230 -3.26 -3.03 -6.03
CA PRO A 230 -1.87 -3.36 -6.39
C PRO A 230 -0.91 -2.29 -5.85
N ALA A 231 0.32 -2.68 -5.50
CA ALA A 231 1.33 -1.74 -4.99
C ALA A 231 1.62 -0.59 -5.95
N SER A 232 1.52 -0.84 -7.26
CA SER A 232 1.70 0.16 -8.33
C SER A 232 0.69 1.32 -8.29
N ILE A 233 -0.40 1.22 -7.52
CA ILE A 233 -1.35 2.33 -7.36
C ILE A 233 -0.70 3.57 -6.75
N ALA A 234 0.28 3.39 -5.86
CA ALA A 234 1.05 4.48 -5.26
C ALA A 234 1.92 5.24 -6.27
N SER A 235 2.20 4.62 -7.43
CA SER A 235 2.98 5.23 -8.51
C SER A 235 2.17 6.18 -9.40
N LEU A 236 0.86 6.31 -9.20
CA LEU A 236 -0.01 7.18 -9.99
C LEU A 236 0.18 8.66 -9.62
N GLN A 237 1.14 9.32 -10.29
CA GLN A 237 1.59 10.68 -9.98
C GLN A 237 0.53 11.78 -10.09
N ASN A 238 -0.54 11.54 -10.85
CA ASN A 238 -1.58 12.53 -11.12
C ASN A 238 -2.93 12.19 -10.47
N LEU A 239 -3.03 11.08 -9.72
CA LEU A 239 -4.30 10.66 -9.14
C LEU A 239 -4.69 11.62 -8.01
N LYS A 240 -5.87 12.21 -8.14
CA LYS A 240 -6.46 13.14 -7.17
C LYS A 240 -7.54 12.49 -6.33
N ARG A 241 -8.29 11.56 -6.91
CA ARG A 241 -9.42 10.91 -6.25
C ARG A 241 -9.36 9.41 -6.47
N LEU A 242 -9.34 8.68 -5.37
CA LEU A 242 -9.43 7.22 -5.36
C LEU A 242 -10.64 6.83 -4.51
N GLN A 243 -11.62 6.24 -5.17
CA GLN A 243 -12.85 5.80 -4.55
C GLN A 243 -12.98 4.29 -4.75
N VAL A 244 -13.01 3.53 -3.66
CA VAL A 244 -13.30 2.11 -3.63
C VAL A 244 -14.49 1.91 -2.70
N ARG A 245 -15.70 1.81 -3.24
CA ARG A 245 -16.93 1.79 -2.45
C ARG A 245 -17.63 0.45 -2.52
N ASN A 246 -18.33 0.09 -1.45
CA ASN A 246 -19.18 -1.11 -1.38
C ASN A 246 -18.49 -2.37 -1.93
N SER A 247 -17.19 -2.51 -1.66
CA SER A 247 -16.33 -3.56 -2.20
C SER A 247 -15.62 -4.27 -1.04
N PRO A 248 -15.26 -5.57 -1.17
CA PRO A 248 -14.66 -6.36 -0.09
C PRO A 248 -13.17 -6.04 0.15
N LEU A 249 -12.79 -4.77 0.04
CA LEU A 249 -11.43 -4.28 0.26
C LEU A 249 -11.02 -4.59 1.71
N SER A 250 -10.01 -5.43 1.86
CA SER A 250 -9.63 -6.00 3.17
C SER A 250 -8.42 -5.29 3.79
N ALA A 251 -7.56 -4.71 2.95
CA ALA A 251 -6.35 -4.02 3.36
C ALA A 251 -5.98 -2.91 2.36
N VAL A 252 -5.32 -1.88 2.87
CA VAL A 252 -4.75 -0.77 2.09
C VAL A 252 -3.29 -0.61 2.50
N ALA A 253 -2.38 -0.45 1.54
CA ALA A 253 -0.96 -0.30 1.83
C ALA A 253 -0.64 1.14 2.28
N PRO A 254 0.30 1.35 3.23
CA PRO A 254 0.71 2.69 3.69
C PRO A 254 1.22 3.62 2.57
N ALA A 255 1.77 3.05 1.49
CA ALA A 255 2.28 3.80 0.34
C ALA A 255 1.22 4.68 -0.34
N ILE A 256 -0.07 4.46 -0.09
CA ILE A 256 -1.15 5.33 -0.57
C ILE A 256 -0.99 6.79 -0.11
N HIS A 257 -0.37 7.01 1.06
CA HIS A 257 -0.11 8.33 1.62
C HIS A 257 1.12 9.02 1.02
N GLN A 258 1.84 8.37 0.10
CA GLN A 258 2.98 8.95 -0.63
C GLN A 258 2.57 9.54 -1.98
N MET A 259 1.29 9.45 -2.35
CA MET A 259 0.79 9.89 -3.64
C MET A 259 0.72 11.42 -3.70
N PRO A 260 1.49 12.08 -4.59
CA PRO A 260 1.81 13.51 -4.47
C PRO A 260 0.64 14.45 -4.76
N LYS A 261 -0.43 13.97 -5.40
CA LYS A 261 -1.62 14.76 -5.76
C LYS A 261 -2.92 14.21 -5.21
N LEU A 262 -2.87 13.20 -4.34
CA LEU A 262 -4.06 12.55 -3.83
C LEU A 262 -4.76 13.45 -2.80
N GLU A 263 -5.95 13.92 -3.16
CA GLU A 263 -6.77 14.84 -2.38
C GLU A 263 -7.97 14.15 -1.71
N GLU A 264 -8.48 13.07 -2.29
CA GLU A 264 -9.68 12.37 -1.80
C GLU A 264 -9.47 10.85 -1.80
N LEU A 265 -9.66 10.25 -0.62
CA LEU A 265 -9.77 8.82 -0.39
C LEU A 265 -11.18 8.50 0.10
N ASP A 266 -11.85 7.61 -0.62
CA ASP A 266 -13.18 7.17 -0.26
C ASP A 266 -13.27 5.65 -0.27
N PHE A 267 -13.40 5.07 0.92
CA PHE A 267 -13.60 3.64 1.15
C PHE A 267 -14.97 3.32 1.71
N GLN A 268 -15.98 4.15 1.39
CA GLN A 268 -17.31 3.99 1.95
C GLN A 268 -17.85 2.57 1.71
N GLY A 269 -18.37 1.93 2.76
CA GLY A 269 -18.97 0.60 2.67
C GLY A 269 -17.97 -0.53 2.41
N CYS A 270 -16.66 -0.28 2.57
CA CYS A 270 -15.65 -1.34 2.58
C CYS A 270 -15.71 -2.14 3.89
N THR A 271 -16.76 -2.95 4.04
CA THR A 271 -17.03 -3.71 5.26
C THR A 271 -15.99 -4.77 5.58
N ALA A 272 -15.11 -5.15 4.65
CA ALA A 272 -14.00 -6.07 4.93
C ALA A 272 -12.77 -5.38 5.52
N LEU A 273 -12.68 -4.05 5.47
CA LEU A 273 -11.54 -3.28 5.93
C LEU A 273 -11.51 -3.27 7.47
N ARG A 274 -10.46 -3.84 8.05
CA ARG A 274 -10.33 -3.95 9.51
C ARG A 274 -9.44 -2.88 10.13
N ASN A 275 -8.42 -2.41 9.42
CA ASN A 275 -7.50 -1.39 9.92
C ASN A 275 -7.19 -0.41 8.79
N TYR A 276 -7.17 0.87 9.10
CA TYR A 276 -6.63 1.88 8.20
C TYR A 276 -5.10 1.94 8.35
N PRO A 277 -4.32 2.00 7.25
CA PRO A 277 -2.87 1.93 7.33
C PRO A 277 -2.24 3.16 7.99
N PRO A 278 -1.05 3.01 8.63
CA PRO A 278 -0.26 4.14 9.11
C PRO A 278 0.05 5.18 8.03
N ILE A 279 0.19 6.44 8.45
CA ILE A 279 0.54 7.57 7.57
C ILE A 279 2.06 7.65 7.36
N PHE A 280 2.84 7.38 8.40
CA PHE A 280 4.28 7.63 8.49
C PHE A 280 4.60 9.09 8.10
N GLY A 281 5.68 9.33 7.34
CA GLY A 281 5.99 10.63 6.72
C GLY A 281 5.29 10.85 5.37
N GLY A 282 4.11 10.25 5.14
CA GLY A 282 3.36 10.42 3.90
C GLY A 282 3.03 11.88 3.61
N SER A 283 3.33 12.33 2.39
CA SER A 283 3.19 13.73 1.95
C SER A 283 1.96 13.99 1.08
N ALA A 284 1.06 13.01 0.96
CA ALA A 284 -0.17 13.19 0.18
C ALA A 284 -0.98 14.40 0.70
N PRO A 285 -1.39 15.33 -0.19
CA PRO A 285 -2.18 16.51 0.18
C PRO A 285 -3.67 16.13 0.40
N LEU A 286 -3.92 15.15 1.27
CA LEU A 286 -5.22 14.54 1.47
C LEU A 286 -6.15 15.51 2.21
N LYS A 287 -7.27 15.85 1.57
CA LYS A 287 -8.30 16.74 2.10
C LYS A 287 -9.51 15.98 2.63
N ARG A 288 -9.86 14.85 2.01
CA ARG A 288 -11.04 14.07 2.41
C ARG A 288 -10.67 12.60 2.59
N LEU A 289 -11.01 12.07 3.76
CA LEU A 289 -10.94 10.66 4.07
C LEU A 289 -12.32 10.15 4.49
N ASN A 290 -12.99 9.44 3.60
CA ASN A 290 -14.29 8.84 3.85
C ASN A 290 -14.13 7.35 4.13
N LEU A 291 -14.39 6.93 5.37
CA LEU A 291 -14.43 5.55 5.83
C LEU A 291 -15.84 5.17 6.30
N LYS A 292 -16.85 5.95 5.91
CA LYS A 292 -18.23 5.72 6.31
C LYS A 292 -18.68 4.30 5.98
N ASP A 293 -19.47 3.70 6.87
CA ASP A 293 -20.03 2.35 6.74
C ASP A 293 -18.95 1.24 6.60
N CYS A 294 -17.69 1.50 6.98
CA CYS A 294 -16.67 0.47 7.18
C CYS A 294 -16.92 -0.28 8.49
N SER A 295 -17.99 -1.06 8.53
CA SER A 295 -18.54 -1.62 9.77
C SER A 295 -17.57 -2.51 10.56
N ASN A 296 -16.59 -3.17 9.93
CA ASN A 296 -15.57 -3.98 10.62
C ASN A 296 -14.25 -3.24 10.90
N LEU A 297 -14.17 -1.94 10.64
CA LEU A 297 -12.99 -1.14 10.97
C LEU A 297 -12.79 -1.12 12.48
N ARG A 298 -11.63 -1.57 12.95
CA ARG A 298 -11.28 -1.72 14.37
C ARG A 298 -10.34 -0.64 14.86
N THR A 299 -9.43 -0.18 14.00
CA THR A 299 -8.39 0.77 14.39
C THR A 299 -8.14 1.80 13.30
N LEU A 300 -7.84 3.02 13.75
CA LEU A 300 -7.17 4.06 12.99
C LEU A 300 -5.72 4.15 13.46
N PRO A 301 -4.80 4.61 12.62
CA PRO A 301 -3.40 4.67 12.99
C PRO A 301 -3.13 5.82 13.99
N LEU A 302 -2.13 5.63 14.85
CA LEU A 302 -1.75 6.62 15.86
C LEU A 302 -1.15 7.90 15.26
N ASP A 303 -0.68 7.84 14.01
CA ASP A 303 -0.10 8.97 13.28
C ASP A 303 -1.11 9.66 12.34
N ILE A 304 -2.42 9.48 12.55
CA ILE A 304 -3.48 10.11 11.73
C ILE A 304 -3.35 11.63 11.63
N HIS A 305 -2.79 12.28 12.66
CA HIS A 305 -2.52 13.72 12.70
C HIS A 305 -1.54 14.21 11.62
N ASN A 306 -0.76 13.32 11.01
CA ASN A 306 0.13 13.66 9.89
C ASN A 306 -0.65 14.05 8.62
N LEU A 307 -1.96 13.79 8.56
CA LEU A 307 -2.86 14.33 7.54
C LEU A 307 -3.15 15.82 7.79
N THR A 308 -2.11 16.65 7.64
CA THR A 308 -2.11 18.07 8.00
C THR A 308 -3.02 18.95 7.12
N GLN A 309 -3.46 18.45 5.97
CA GLN A 309 -4.37 19.14 5.05
C GLN A 309 -5.82 18.62 5.11
N LEU A 310 -6.12 17.74 6.06
CA LEU A 310 -7.42 17.08 6.11
C LEU A 310 -8.53 18.07 6.47
N GLU A 311 -9.52 18.19 5.59
CA GLU A 311 -10.71 19.02 5.75
C GLU A 311 -11.91 18.19 6.24
N GLU A 312 -11.96 16.91 5.91
CA GLU A 312 -13.08 16.02 6.27
C GLU A 312 -12.61 14.59 6.56
N LEU A 313 -13.05 14.06 7.70
CA LEU A 313 -12.89 12.66 8.12
C LEU A 313 -14.27 12.09 8.47
N ASP A 314 -14.77 11.15 7.68
CA ASP A 314 -16.05 10.49 7.94
C ASP A 314 -15.85 9.04 8.40
N LEU A 315 -16.29 8.76 9.62
CA LEU A 315 -16.24 7.46 10.29
C LEU A 315 -17.64 6.95 10.66
N ARG A 316 -18.72 7.61 10.22
CA ARG A 316 -20.09 7.18 10.55
C ARG A 316 -20.33 5.74 10.10
N GLY A 317 -21.02 4.92 10.90
CA GLY A 317 -21.25 3.51 10.58
C GLY A 317 -20.04 2.59 10.80
N CYS A 318 -18.92 3.10 11.32
CA CYS A 318 -17.79 2.28 11.80
C CYS A 318 -18.08 1.71 13.21
N ASP A 319 -19.09 0.85 13.32
CA ASP A 319 -19.62 0.41 14.61
C ASP A 319 -18.63 -0.43 15.44
N ASN A 320 -17.67 -1.11 14.80
CA ASN A 320 -16.62 -1.88 15.48
C ASN A 320 -15.35 -1.07 15.82
N LEU A 321 -15.31 0.23 15.50
CA LEU A 321 -14.19 1.09 15.88
C LEU A 321 -14.32 1.38 17.37
N SER A 322 -13.49 0.74 18.19
CA SER A 322 -13.67 0.76 19.64
C SER A 322 -13.17 2.05 20.29
N ARG A 323 -12.13 2.66 19.71
CA ARG A 323 -11.47 3.85 20.25
C ARG A 323 -10.89 4.73 19.14
N LEU A 324 -10.80 6.02 19.41
CA LEU A 324 -10.06 6.96 18.58
C LEU A 324 -8.61 7.12 19.07
N PRO A 325 -7.62 7.27 18.16
CA PRO A 325 -6.25 7.56 18.56
C PRO A 325 -6.18 8.92 19.25
N SER A 326 -5.33 9.06 20.27
CA SER A 326 -5.18 10.32 21.04
C SER A 326 -4.80 11.50 20.13
N SER A 327 -4.02 11.22 19.10
CA SER A 327 -3.58 12.18 18.09
C SER A 327 -4.70 12.73 17.19
N ILE A 328 -5.89 12.12 17.16
CA ILE A 328 -7.01 12.64 16.35
C ILE A 328 -7.39 14.07 16.73
N GLY A 329 -7.16 14.47 17.99
CA GLY A 329 -7.38 15.84 18.46
C GLY A 329 -6.47 16.87 17.80
N ARG A 330 -5.29 16.44 17.31
CA ARG A 330 -4.28 17.25 16.63
C ARG A 330 -4.51 17.41 15.12
N LEU A 331 -5.55 16.78 14.55
CA LEU A 331 -5.98 17.09 13.19
C LEU A 331 -6.36 18.59 13.07
N PRO A 332 -6.32 19.18 11.85
CA PRO A 332 -6.63 20.59 11.65
C PRO A 332 -7.91 21.03 12.37
N ALA A 333 -7.91 22.21 12.98
CA ALA A 333 -9.04 22.68 13.79
C ALA A 333 -10.34 22.84 12.97
N ASN A 334 -10.21 23.14 11.68
CA ASN A 334 -11.29 23.24 10.69
C ASN A 334 -11.68 21.88 10.08
N CYS A 335 -10.97 20.79 10.40
CA CYS A 335 -11.30 19.45 9.92
C CYS A 335 -12.63 19.00 10.53
N ILE A 336 -13.61 18.71 9.67
CA ILE A 336 -14.91 18.15 10.05
C ILE A 336 -14.71 16.66 10.30
N ILE A 337 -14.89 16.22 11.55
CA ILE A 337 -14.76 14.82 11.94
C ILE A 337 -16.14 14.30 12.30
N LEU A 338 -16.65 13.35 11.51
CA LEU A 338 -17.94 12.70 11.73
C LEU A 338 -17.69 11.30 12.29
N VAL A 339 -18.19 11.02 13.49
CA VAL A 339 -17.96 9.74 14.20
C VAL A 339 -19.27 9.02 14.48
N PRO A 340 -19.23 7.69 14.72
CA PRO A 340 -20.40 6.97 15.21
C PRO A 340 -20.75 7.45 16.64
N PRO A 341 -22.02 7.33 17.07
CA PRO A 341 -22.50 7.93 18.32
C PRO A 341 -21.69 7.55 19.57
N HIS A 342 -21.17 6.32 19.64
CA HIS A 342 -20.40 5.83 20.79
C HIS A 342 -19.00 6.44 20.91
N LEU A 343 -18.47 7.07 19.85
CA LEU A 343 -17.16 7.73 19.86
C LEU A 343 -17.25 9.25 19.95
N GLN A 344 -18.45 9.84 19.94
CA GLN A 344 -18.63 11.30 19.98
C GLN A 344 -18.02 11.90 21.25
N VAL A 345 -18.30 11.31 22.41
CA VAL A 345 -17.76 11.78 23.70
C VAL A 345 -16.23 11.67 23.73
N GLU A 346 -15.65 10.59 23.18
CA GLU A 346 -14.19 10.45 23.10
C GLU A 346 -13.59 11.52 22.19
N LEU A 347 -14.18 11.78 21.03
CA LEU A 347 -13.73 12.82 20.11
C LEU A 347 -13.70 14.20 20.77
N ASP A 348 -14.79 14.56 21.46
CA ASP A 348 -14.91 15.84 22.16
C ASP A 348 -13.82 15.99 23.22
N GLN A 349 -13.55 14.92 24.00
CA GLN A 349 -12.45 14.88 24.97
C GLN A 349 -11.08 15.06 24.30
N ARG A 350 -10.79 14.34 23.20
CA ARG A 350 -9.50 14.46 22.49
C ARG A 350 -9.27 15.87 21.95
N ARG A 351 -10.31 16.51 21.40
CA ARG A 351 -10.25 17.89 20.89
C ARG A 351 -10.02 18.90 22.02
N LEU A 352 -10.65 18.72 23.18
CA LEU A 352 -10.43 19.56 24.36
C LEU A 352 -8.99 19.45 24.88
N SER A 353 -8.49 18.22 25.06
CA SER A 353 -7.12 17.98 25.52
C SER A 353 -6.07 18.54 24.57
N ALA A 354 -6.28 18.41 23.25
CA ALA A 354 -5.36 18.96 22.25
C ALA A 354 -5.30 20.50 22.29
N ARG A 355 -6.45 21.17 22.49
CA ARG A 355 -6.50 22.65 22.63
C ARG A 355 -5.84 23.15 23.91
N GLN A 356 -5.87 22.37 24.99
CA GLN A 356 -5.22 22.72 26.25
C GLN A 356 -3.70 22.50 26.21
N ALA A 357 -3.23 21.57 25.38
CA ALA A 357 -1.82 21.26 25.18
C ALA A 357 -1.11 22.25 24.23
N GLU A 358 -1.83 23.06 23.45
CA GLU A 358 -1.24 24.18 22.73
C GLU A 358 -0.84 25.26 23.76
N PRO A 359 0.46 25.65 23.85
CA PRO A 359 0.89 26.62 24.83
C PRO A 359 0.13 27.94 24.60
N GLN A 360 -0.60 28.36 25.63
CA GLN A 360 -1.23 29.67 25.64
C GLN A 360 -0.16 30.71 25.35
N ARG A 361 -0.26 31.39 24.20
CA ARG A 361 0.32 32.72 24.07
C ARG A 361 -0.42 33.58 25.07
N THR A 362 0.20 33.77 26.23
CA THR A 362 -0.29 34.60 27.31
C THR A 362 -0.29 36.05 26.86
N ASP A 363 -1.48 36.59 26.56
CA ASP A 363 -1.72 38.02 26.74
C ASP A 363 -1.90 38.26 28.25
N PRO A 364 -1.10 39.13 28.89
CA PRO A 364 -1.12 39.29 30.33
C PRO A 364 -2.17 40.33 30.70
N SER A 365 -3.37 39.92 31.12
CA SER A 365 -4.28 40.80 31.86
C SER A 365 -5.46 40.06 32.51
N ILE A 366 -5.44 40.10 33.85
CA ILE A 366 -6.56 40.10 34.83
C ILE A 366 -6.82 38.77 35.59
N PRO A 367 -6.94 38.81 36.95
CA PRO A 367 -6.87 37.65 37.82
C PRO A 367 -8.23 37.03 38.17
N GLY A 368 -8.19 35.77 38.63
CA GLY A 368 -9.34 34.88 38.83
C GLY A 368 -10.31 35.22 39.98
N PRO A 369 -11.23 34.29 40.27
CA PRO A 369 -11.15 33.64 41.57
C PRO A 369 -11.46 32.13 41.57
N SER A 370 -11.05 31.53 42.70
CA SER A 370 -11.15 30.16 43.17
C SER A 370 -12.57 29.67 43.51
N GLY A 371 -12.78 28.34 43.48
CA GLY A 371 -13.94 27.69 44.10
C GLY A 371 -14.11 26.21 43.74
N HIS A 372 -13.96 25.34 44.74
CA HIS A 372 -13.96 23.88 44.72
C HIS A 372 -15.25 23.15 44.26
N GLY A 373 -15.10 21.87 43.88
CA GLY A 373 -16.16 20.87 43.95
C GLY A 373 -15.92 19.58 43.16
N SER A 374 -15.15 18.64 43.72
CA SER A 374 -14.91 17.30 43.18
C SER A 374 -16.12 16.36 43.33
N SER A 375 -16.36 15.52 42.31
CA SER A 375 -16.82 14.14 42.49
C SER A 375 -16.47 13.31 41.25
N ALA A 376 -15.26 12.73 41.22
CA ALA A 376 -14.83 11.76 40.23
C ALA A 376 -14.87 10.36 40.84
N SER A 377 -15.59 9.47 40.14
CA SER A 377 -15.70 8.03 40.42
C SER A 377 -14.35 7.33 40.30
N SER A 378 -14.05 6.46 41.27
CA SER A 378 -12.78 5.75 41.42
C SER A 378 -12.50 4.78 40.27
N VAL A 379 -11.61 5.18 39.37
CA VAL A 379 -10.73 4.24 38.64
C VAL A 379 -9.61 3.89 39.60
N THR A 380 -9.32 2.60 39.79
CA THR A 380 -8.29 2.15 40.72
C THR A 380 -6.93 2.71 40.29
N THR A 381 -6.18 3.28 41.23
CA THR A 381 -4.86 3.90 41.00
C THR A 381 -3.90 2.97 40.24
N THR A 382 -4.06 1.65 40.39
CA THR A 382 -3.33 0.60 39.68
C THR A 382 -3.63 0.52 38.18
N GLU A 383 -4.88 0.73 37.75
CA GLU A 383 -5.26 0.74 36.33
C GLU A 383 -4.75 2.00 35.63
N LEU A 384 -4.76 3.15 36.32
CA LEU A 384 -4.18 4.40 35.83
C LEU A 384 -2.66 4.29 35.67
N LEU A 385 -1.95 3.77 36.68
CA LEU A 385 -0.50 3.57 36.61
C LEU A 385 -0.07 2.56 35.54
N HIS A 386 -0.85 1.49 35.33
CA HIS A 386 -0.59 0.52 34.26
C HIS A 386 -0.82 1.13 32.87
N LYS A 387 -1.88 1.94 32.72
CA LYS A 387 -2.16 2.67 31.49
C LYS A 387 -1.07 3.69 31.16
N ASP A 388 -0.57 4.41 32.17
CA ASP A 388 0.53 5.37 32.03
C ASP A 388 1.88 4.68 31.74
N ALA A 389 2.09 3.46 32.25
CA ALA A 389 3.26 2.65 31.94
C ALA A 389 3.23 2.10 30.50
N LEU A 390 2.07 1.61 30.06
CA LEU A 390 1.85 1.19 28.67
C LEU A 390 2.11 2.36 27.71
N GLU A 391 1.53 3.53 27.97
CA GLU A 391 1.70 4.73 27.15
C GLU A 391 3.18 5.14 27.03
N ARG A 392 3.93 5.15 28.15
CA ARG A 392 5.37 5.42 28.15
C ARG A 392 6.19 4.40 27.35
N ILE A 393 5.84 3.11 27.42
CA ILE A 393 6.51 2.05 26.63
C ILE A 393 6.24 2.25 25.13
N GLU A 394 5.02 2.64 24.78
CA GLU A 394 4.64 2.91 23.39
C GLU A 394 5.32 4.17 22.83
N ASP A 395 5.35 5.26 23.60
CA ASP A 395 6.01 6.51 23.22
C ASP A 395 7.51 6.33 23.04
N ALA A 396 8.16 5.60 23.96
CA ALA A 396 9.57 5.26 23.85
C ALA A 396 9.85 4.39 22.62
N ALA A 397 9.01 3.39 22.32
CA ALA A 397 9.15 2.58 21.12
C ALA A 397 8.98 3.41 19.83
N HIS A 398 8.06 4.37 19.83
CA HIS A 398 7.85 5.28 18.72
C HIS A 398 9.06 6.20 18.50
N ALA A 399 9.60 6.78 19.57
CA ALA A 399 10.79 7.62 19.52
C ALA A 399 12.02 6.83 19.01
N MET A 400 12.15 5.57 19.40
CA MET A 400 13.21 4.69 18.89
C MET A 400 13.03 4.38 17.39
N LEU A 401 11.80 4.12 16.94
CA LEU A 401 11.52 3.87 15.53
C LEU A 401 11.74 5.12 14.67
N SER A 402 11.35 6.30 15.14
CA SER A 402 11.63 7.56 14.46
C SER A 402 13.14 7.85 14.39
N ALA A 403 13.89 7.57 15.47
CA ALA A 403 15.35 7.66 15.43
C ALA A 403 15.97 6.73 14.38
N VAL A 404 15.45 5.50 14.25
CA VAL A 404 15.92 4.54 13.23
C VAL A 404 15.53 5.01 11.83
N ILE A 405 14.25 5.31 11.59
CA ILE A 405 13.73 5.48 10.23
C ILE A 405 13.98 6.90 9.71
N ASP A 406 13.69 7.92 10.52
CA ASP A 406 13.70 9.31 10.09
C ASP A 406 15.07 9.97 10.31
N GLN A 407 15.77 9.59 11.39
CA GLN A 407 17.07 10.16 11.73
C GLN A 407 18.25 9.26 11.29
N GLU A 408 17.97 8.04 10.82
CA GLU A 408 18.96 7.03 10.40
C GLU A 408 19.96 6.64 11.51
N ARG A 409 19.55 6.81 12.78
CA ARG A 409 20.37 6.62 13.98
C ARG A 409 20.09 5.29 14.66
N ASN A 410 21.09 4.76 15.37
CA ASN A 410 20.95 3.57 16.19
C ASN A 410 20.63 3.93 17.65
N PRO A 411 19.40 3.66 18.15
CA PRO A 411 19.00 4.04 19.50
C PRO A 411 19.62 3.16 20.62
N PHE A 412 20.36 2.10 20.26
CA PHE A 412 20.98 1.17 21.21
C PHE A 412 22.48 1.44 21.43
N LEU A 413 23.00 2.56 20.94
CA LEU A 413 24.38 2.99 21.08
C LEU A 413 24.46 4.43 21.59
N GLU A 414 25.44 4.67 22.46
CA GLU A 414 25.70 6.00 23.03
C GLU A 414 25.99 7.03 21.94
N GLY A 415 25.41 8.23 22.07
CA GLY A 415 25.48 9.28 21.06
C GLY A 415 24.61 9.04 19.81
N ALA A 416 23.84 7.95 19.77
CA ALA A 416 22.93 7.56 18.69
C ALA A 416 23.56 7.72 17.28
N PRO A 417 24.69 7.05 16.99
CA PRO A 417 25.39 7.21 15.71
C PRO A 417 24.55 6.68 14.54
N PRO A 418 24.78 7.20 13.32
CA PRO A 418 24.10 6.70 12.12
C PRO A 418 24.48 5.25 11.81
N TYR A 419 23.51 4.42 11.42
CA TYR A 419 23.76 3.02 11.05
C TYR A 419 24.03 2.83 9.56
N LEU A 420 23.76 3.83 8.70
CA LEU A 420 24.03 3.71 7.27
C LEU A 420 25.53 3.56 6.98
N PRO A 421 25.95 2.62 6.12
CA PRO A 421 27.37 2.35 5.83
C PRO A 421 28.17 3.59 5.42
N GLU A 422 27.56 4.51 4.67
CA GLU A 422 28.21 5.70 4.11
C GLU A 422 28.45 6.82 5.14
N LYS A 423 27.67 6.83 6.24
CA LYS A 423 27.71 7.88 7.28
C LYS A 423 28.36 7.40 8.57
N ARG A 424 28.86 6.16 8.60
CA ARG A 424 29.35 5.48 9.80
C ARG A 424 30.82 5.83 10.09
N PRO A 425 31.22 6.04 11.36
CA PRO A 425 32.63 6.13 11.73
C PRO A 425 33.39 4.81 11.40
N PRO A 426 34.70 4.86 11.14
CA PRO A 426 35.46 3.71 10.66
C PRO A 426 35.49 2.55 11.68
N GLY A 427 34.90 1.42 11.29
CA GLY A 427 34.75 0.21 12.10
C GLY A 427 33.37 -0.42 11.88
N ALA A 428 33.30 -1.58 11.23
CA ALA A 428 32.02 -2.23 10.96
C ALA A 428 31.41 -2.80 12.26
N THR A 429 30.41 -2.10 12.84
CA THR A 429 29.67 -2.59 14.01
C THR A 429 28.63 -3.64 13.60
N THR A 430 28.82 -4.90 13.97
CA THR A 430 27.81 -5.96 13.77
C THR A 430 26.84 -6.04 14.94
N PHE A 431 25.71 -6.74 14.76
CA PHE A 431 24.69 -6.94 15.78
C PHE A 431 25.25 -7.43 17.14
N GLY A 432 26.23 -8.35 17.10
CA GLY A 432 26.86 -8.93 18.28
C GLY A 432 27.93 -8.07 18.95
N GLN A 433 28.35 -6.96 18.33
CA GLN A 433 29.29 -6.01 18.92
C GLN A 433 28.58 -4.94 19.77
N ILE A 434 27.25 -4.81 19.64
CA ILE A 434 26.44 -3.93 20.48
C ILE A 434 25.98 -4.72 21.72
N PRO A 435 26.41 -4.36 22.94
CA PRO A 435 26.13 -5.15 24.15
C PRO A 435 24.64 -5.39 24.42
N VAL A 436 23.80 -4.37 24.20
CA VAL A 436 22.35 -4.43 24.37
C VAL A 436 21.73 -5.43 23.39
N LEU A 437 22.04 -5.30 22.10
CA LEU A 437 21.53 -6.21 21.06
C LEU A 437 22.02 -7.65 21.25
N LYS A 438 23.29 -7.84 21.66
CA LYS A 438 23.83 -9.16 22.02
C LYS A 438 23.10 -9.77 23.22
N LYS A 439 22.69 -8.95 24.20
CA LYS A 439 21.91 -9.42 25.35
C LYS A 439 20.48 -9.79 24.93
N MET A 440 19.82 -8.96 24.12
CA MET A 440 18.50 -9.29 23.57
C MET A 440 18.53 -10.57 22.73
N LEU A 441 19.58 -10.80 21.94
CA LEU A 441 19.76 -12.06 21.20
C LEU A 441 19.90 -13.29 22.11
N ARG A 442 20.39 -13.11 23.34
CA ARG A 442 20.44 -14.18 24.35
C ARG A 442 19.09 -14.35 25.06
N GLU A 443 18.43 -13.25 25.41
CA GLU A 443 17.11 -13.25 26.03
C GLU A 443 16.05 -13.86 25.10
N SER A 444 16.15 -13.68 23.79
CA SER A 444 15.24 -14.32 22.83
C SER A 444 15.35 -15.84 22.79
N ARG A 445 16.42 -16.41 23.37
CA ARG A 445 16.63 -17.85 23.54
C ARG A 445 16.21 -18.35 24.92
N ASP A 446 15.83 -17.46 25.82
CA ASP A 446 15.43 -17.81 27.17
C ASP A 446 14.04 -18.47 27.18
N ARG A 447 13.94 -19.65 27.80
CA ARG A 447 12.70 -20.43 27.82
C ARG A 447 11.55 -19.71 28.53
N HIS A 448 11.86 -18.86 29.51
CA HIS A 448 10.85 -18.07 30.23
C HIS A 448 10.36 -16.91 29.38
N PHE A 449 11.26 -16.20 28.70
CA PHE A 449 10.88 -15.17 27.72
C PHE A 449 9.94 -15.72 26.64
N LEU A 450 10.31 -16.85 26.02
CA LEU A 450 9.50 -17.49 24.98
C LEU A 450 8.14 -17.96 25.51
N LYS A 451 8.07 -18.39 26.76
CA LYS A 451 6.82 -18.77 27.43
C LYS A 451 5.91 -17.55 27.61
N ARG A 452 6.43 -16.44 28.14
CA ARG A 452 5.68 -15.18 28.33
C ARG A 452 5.15 -14.61 27.01
N VAL A 453 5.98 -14.59 25.96
CA VAL A 453 5.55 -14.16 24.62
C VAL A 453 4.43 -15.07 24.08
N SER A 454 4.52 -16.38 24.33
CA SER A 454 3.46 -17.32 23.94
C SER A 454 2.17 -17.11 24.72
N GLU A 455 2.25 -16.69 25.98
CA GLU A 455 1.08 -16.35 26.82
C GLU A 455 0.41 -15.06 26.30
N MET A 456 1.20 -14.05 25.90
CA MET A 456 0.69 -12.81 25.27
C MET A 456 -0.05 -13.05 23.95
N ALA A 457 0.39 -14.02 23.14
CA ALA A 457 -0.22 -14.35 21.86
C ALA A 457 -1.53 -15.17 21.98
N GLY A 458 -1.88 -15.63 23.18
CA GLY A 458 -3.04 -16.48 23.42
C GLY A 458 -2.88 -17.92 22.90
N PRO A 459 -3.86 -18.81 23.20
CA PRO A 459 -3.79 -20.22 22.80
C PRO A 459 -3.81 -20.39 21.28
N CYS A 460 -3.10 -21.41 20.79
CA CYS A 460 -3.14 -21.79 19.38
C CYS A 460 -4.60 -22.07 18.96
N PRO A 461 -5.09 -21.51 17.84
CA PRO A 461 -6.43 -21.75 17.34
C PRO A 461 -6.70 -23.26 17.20
N ARG A 462 -7.85 -23.73 17.68
CA ARG A 462 -8.28 -25.13 17.53
C ARG A 462 -9.10 -25.29 16.25
N VAL A 463 -9.18 -26.51 15.73
CA VAL A 463 -10.09 -26.83 14.63
C VAL A 463 -11.50 -26.94 15.22
N GLU A 464 -12.34 -25.95 14.92
CA GLU A 464 -13.73 -25.90 15.39
C GLU A 464 -14.71 -26.45 14.35
N ASP A 465 -14.32 -26.45 13.08
CA ASP A 465 -15.16 -26.82 11.94
C ASP A 465 -14.30 -27.57 10.90
N GLN A 466 -14.70 -28.82 10.61
CA GLN A 466 -13.98 -29.73 9.69
C GLN A 466 -14.42 -29.59 8.23
N THR A 467 -15.33 -28.66 7.91
CA THR A 467 -15.64 -28.32 6.52
C THR A 467 -14.43 -27.68 5.83
N GLU A 468 -14.40 -27.70 4.51
CA GLU A 468 -13.31 -27.10 3.72
C GLU A 468 -13.13 -25.60 4.02
N GLU A 469 -14.25 -24.88 4.22
CA GLU A 469 -14.28 -23.48 4.62
C GLU A 469 -13.87 -23.26 6.09
N GLY A 470 -14.23 -24.19 6.97
CA GLY A 470 -13.80 -24.23 8.38
C GLY A 470 -12.29 -24.46 8.53
N LEU A 471 -11.74 -25.37 7.74
CA LEU A 471 -10.31 -25.66 7.66
C LEU A 471 -9.54 -24.49 7.06
N SER A 472 -10.05 -23.85 6.01
CA SER A 472 -9.44 -22.63 5.43
C SER A 472 -9.39 -21.47 6.43
N ARG A 473 -10.50 -21.23 7.16
CA ARG A 473 -10.55 -20.28 8.29
C ARG A 473 -9.56 -20.67 9.39
N HIS A 474 -9.47 -21.95 9.73
CA HIS A 474 -8.51 -22.45 10.73
C HIS A 474 -7.06 -22.20 10.29
N TYR A 475 -6.69 -22.53 9.04
CA TYR A 475 -5.34 -22.28 8.53
C TYR A 475 -5.01 -20.78 8.50
N MET A 476 -5.97 -19.93 8.14
CA MET A 476 -5.80 -18.48 8.18
C MET A 476 -5.64 -17.96 9.62
N ASN A 477 -6.43 -18.47 10.56
CA ASN A 477 -6.30 -18.13 11.99
C ASN A 477 -4.97 -18.59 12.57
N VAL A 478 -4.50 -19.79 12.21
CA VAL A 478 -3.17 -20.29 12.59
C VAL A 478 -2.06 -19.43 11.95
N SER A 479 -2.22 -18.99 10.70
CA SER A 479 -1.28 -18.09 10.03
C SER A 479 -1.23 -16.71 10.71
N ASN A 480 -2.38 -16.12 11.04
CA ASN A 480 -2.48 -14.84 11.75
C ASN A 480 -1.92 -14.94 13.17
N TRP A 481 -2.20 -16.03 13.88
CA TRP A 481 -1.61 -16.30 15.19
C TRP A 481 -0.09 -16.43 15.11
N LYS A 482 0.44 -17.12 14.08
CA LYS A 482 1.88 -17.19 13.80
C LYS A 482 2.48 -15.82 13.46
N ALA A 483 1.77 -14.99 12.71
CA ALA A 483 2.19 -13.64 12.34
C ALA A 483 2.25 -12.70 13.56
N GLN A 484 1.21 -12.70 14.40
CA GLN A 484 1.16 -11.94 15.64
C GLN A 484 2.25 -12.41 16.63
N ARG A 485 2.44 -13.73 16.76
CA ARG A 485 3.53 -14.30 17.56
C ARG A 485 4.90 -13.92 17.02
N SER A 486 5.09 -13.91 15.69
CA SER A 486 6.34 -13.48 15.05
C SER A 486 6.61 -11.98 15.24
N ALA A 487 5.57 -11.14 15.27
CA ALA A 487 5.71 -9.71 15.51
C ALA A 487 6.26 -9.40 16.92
N HIS A 488 5.86 -10.18 17.94
CA HIS A 488 6.36 -10.05 19.31
C HIS A 488 7.77 -10.64 19.53
N LEU A 489 8.19 -11.61 18.71
CA LEU A 489 9.50 -12.25 18.84
C LEU A 489 10.65 -11.38 18.28
N GLY A 490 10.34 -10.42 17.41
CA GLY A 490 11.26 -9.41 16.86
C GLY A 490 12.45 -9.98 16.07
N ILE A 491 13.44 -10.55 16.76
CA ILE A 491 14.75 -11.01 16.24
C ILE A 491 14.76 -12.52 15.90
N VAL A 492 13.74 -13.28 16.31
CA VAL A 492 13.56 -14.72 16.01
C VAL A 492 12.22 -14.93 15.30
N ASP A 493 12.14 -15.86 14.36
CA ASP A 493 10.86 -16.20 13.71
C ASP A 493 10.04 -17.23 14.51
N HIS A 494 8.81 -17.49 14.07
CA HIS A 494 7.89 -18.45 14.69
C HIS A 494 8.33 -19.93 14.58
N LEU A 495 9.39 -20.23 13.83
CA LEU A 495 9.98 -21.56 13.71
C LEU A 495 11.22 -21.72 14.60
N GLY A 496 11.58 -20.70 15.37
CA GLY A 496 12.79 -20.68 16.19
C GLY A 496 14.08 -20.55 15.36
N GLN A 497 13.97 -20.21 14.07
CA GLN A 497 15.11 -19.96 13.21
C GLN A 497 15.55 -18.49 13.30
N PHE A 498 16.86 -18.30 13.23
CA PHE A 498 17.48 -16.98 13.34
C PHE A 498 17.19 -16.15 12.10
N VAL A 499 16.54 -15.01 12.29
CA VAL A 499 16.51 -13.96 11.25
C VAL A 499 17.83 -13.16 11.27
N TYR A 500 18.49 -13.05 12.45
CA TYR A 500 19.78 -12.36 12.62
C TYR A 500 20.74 -13.12 13.54
N ARG A 501 22.05 -13.03 13.27
CA ARG A 501 23.16 -13.65 14.02
C ARG A 501 24.10 -12.57 14.56
N GLU A 502 25.02 -12.91 15.47
CA GLU A 502 26.01 -11.94 16.00
C GLU A 502 26.85 -11.23 14.91
N GLY A 503 27.03 -11.86 13.74
CA GLY A 503 27.71 -11.28 12.58
C GLY A 503 26.80 -10.52 11.59
N SER A 504 25.51 -10.38 11.87
CA SER A 504 24.59 -9.66 10.99
C SER A 504 24.93 -8.18 10.90
N GLN A 505 24.84 -7.62 9.69
CA GLN A 505 24.94 -6.19 9.45
C GLN A 505 23.75 -5.44 10.05
N LEU A 506 23.98 -4.20 10.45
CA LEU A 506 22.92 -3.32 10.97
C LEU A 506 22.31 -2.51 9.82
N ASP A 507 21.00 -2.63 9.69
CA ASP A 507 20.16 -1.84 8.78
C ASP A 507 18.85 -1.46 9.48
N ALA A 508 18.02 -0.67 8.78
CA ALA A 508 16.75 -0.16 9.31
C ALA A 508 15.82 -1.29 9.75
N ALA A 509 15.74 -2.37 8.97
CA ALA A 509 14.87 -3.50 9.23
C ALA A 509 15.30 -4.28 10.49
N THR A 510 16.61 -4.46 10.66
CA THR A 510 17.21 -5.15 11.80
C THR A 510 17.03 -4.36 13.08
N LEU A 511 17.24 -3.04 13.02
CA LEU A 511 17.04 -2.15 14.17
C LEU A 511 15.56 -2.01 14.52
N ALA A 512 14.66 -1.87 13.55
CA ALA A 512 13.21 -1.83 13.81
C ALA A 512 12.71 -3.09 14.52
N LYS A 513 13.21 -4.27 14.12
CA LYS A 513 12.91 -5.54 14.81
C LYS A 513 13.48 -5.61 16.23
N ALA A 514 14.67 -5.03 16.46
CA ALA A 514 15.20 -4.87 17.80
C ALA A 514 14.32 -3.95 18.66
N VAL A 515 13.80 -2.84 18.11
CA VAL A 515 12.84 -1.98 18.83
C VAL A 515 11.57 -2.75 19.21
N GLN A 516 11.03 -3.58 18.31
CA GLN A 516 9.84 -4.38 18.62
C GLN A 516 10.09 -5.45 19.69
N MET A 517 11.27 -6.08 19.70
CA MET A 517 11.63 -7.00 20.77
C MET A 517 11.80 -6.26 22.11
N TRP A 518 12.40 -5.08 22.11
CA TRP A 518 12.52 -4.23 23.30
C TRP A 518 11.13 -3.85 23.84
N LYS A 519 10.21 -3.40 22.98
CA LYS A 519 8.82 -3.08 23.34
C LYS A 519 8.14 -4.29 23.99
N THR A 520 8.23 -5.46 23.37
CA THR A 520 7.62 -6.70 23.89
C THR A 520 8.18 -7.07 25.27
N ARG A 521 9.48 -6.90 25.48
CA ARG A 521 10.13 -7.15 26.77
C ARG A 521 9.63 -6.22 27.86
N GLU A 522 9.50 -4.93 27.58
CA GLU A 522 8.99 -3.98 28.57
C GLU A 522 7.51 -4.23 28.88
N LEU A 523 6.70 -4.62 27.89
CA LEU A 523 5.31 -5.06 28.11
C LEU A 523 5.22 -6.31 29.01
N ILE A 524 6.13 -7.29 28.84
CA ILE A 524 6.19 -8.48 29.71
C ILE A 524 6.47 -8.07 31.15
N VAL A 525 7.45 -7.19 31.37
CA VAL A 525 7.85 -6.78 32.71
C VAL A 525 6.83 -5.85 33.36
N ASP A 526 6.13 -5.03 32.57
CA ASP A 526 5.01 -4.23 33.06
C ASP A 526 3.84 -5.12 33.53
N ALA A 527 3.52 -6.17 32.76
CA ALA A 527 2.51 -7.16 33.15
C ALA A 527 2.97 -8.09 34.30
N HIS A 528 4.28 -8.32 34.44
CA HIS A 528 4.89 -9.22 35.43
C HIS A 528 6.15 -8.58 36.03
N PRO A 529 6.01 -7.69 37.04
CA PRO A 529 7.13 -6.93 37.60
C PRO A 529 8.28 -7.80 38.14
N GLU A 530 7.98 -9.02 38.59
CA GLU A 530 8.97 -10.01 39.03
C GLU A 530 9.97 -10.41 37.93
N ASP A 531 9.57 -10.30 36.67
CA ASP A 531 10.41 -10.64 35.52
C ASP A 531 11.50 -9.57 35.29
N ARG A 532 11.45 -8.40 35.94
CA ARG A 532 12.47 -7.34 35.87
C ARG A 532 13.86 -7.82 36.31
N ALA A 533 13.94 -8.75 37.27
CA ALA A 533 15.20 -9.34 37.71
C ALA A 533 15.87 -10.17 36.61
N ARG A 534 15.06 -10.79 35.74
CA ARG A 534 15.51 -11.62 34.61
C ARG A 534 15.70 -10.79 33.34
N PHE A 535 14.94 -9.71 33.21
CA PHE A 535 14.97 -8.74 32.12
C PHE A 535 15.28 -7.32 32.65
N PRO A 536 16.54 -7.05 33.08
CA PRO A 536 16.90 -5.73 33.62
C PRO A 536 16.90 -4.66 32.54
N SER A 537 16.42 -3.46 32.84
CA SER A 537 16.29 -2.35 31.87
C SER A 537 17.60 -2.03 31.14
N PHE A 538 17.47 -1.41 29.98
CA PHE A 538 18.58 -0.94 29.17
C PHE A 538 18.51 0.57 29.05
N THR A 539 19.68 1.21 28.94
CA THR A 539 19.75 2.60 28.51
C THR A 539 19.44 2.68 27.02
N ILE A 540 18.54 3.59 26.66
CA ILE A 540 18.18 3.88 25.28
C ILE A 540 18.71 5.28 24.98
N HIS A 541 19.29 5.46 23.80
CA HIS A 541 19.94 6.69 23.40
C HIS A 541 19.13 7.31 22.26
N ILE A 542 18.13 8.10 22.63
CA ILE A 542 17.32 8.89 21.70
C ILE A 542 17.68 10.35 21.98
N PRO A 543 17.93 11.20 20.96
CA PRO A 543 18.14 12.62 21.19
C PRO A 543 16.84 13.24 21.74
N ASP A 544 16.89 13.82 22.93
CA ASP A 544 15.75 14.50 23.54
C ASP A 544 15.32 15.70 22.68
N GLN A 545 14.02 15.82 22.42
CA GLN A 545 13.42 17.14 22.38
C GLN A 545 13.22 17.58 23.83
N ALA A 546 14.04 18.54 24.26
CA ALA A 546 13.92 19.34 25.49
C ALA A 546 13.58 18.55 26.77
N SER A 547 14.63 18.23 27.51
CA SER A 547 14.55 18.03 28.96
C SER A 547 13.99 19.28 29.65
N ASP A 548 12.85 19.15 30.32
CA ASP A 548 12.47 19.99 31.47
C ASP A 548 11.90 19.03 32.52
N ASP A 549 12.75 18.65 33.46
CA ASP A 549 12.53 18.99 34.88
C ASP A 549 13.72 18.48 35.70
N SER A 550 14.48 19.45 36.17
CA SER A 550 15.28 19.39 37.38
C SER A 550 14.36 19.19 38.59
N ASP A 551 14.65 18.20 39.43
CA ASP A 551 14.62 18.45 40.87
C ASP A 551 15.55 17.52 41.64
N SER A 552 15.94 18.04 42.79
CA SER A 552 17.27 17.95 43.37
C SER A 552 17.31 17.09 44.65
N GLU A 553 18.52 16.58 44.94
CA GLU A 553 19.06 16.26 46.28
C GLU A 553 18.45 15.12 47.11
N GLN A 554 19.30 14.13 47.45
CA GLN A 554 19.92 14.07 48.78
C GLN A 554 21.03 13.01 48.87
N GLN A 555 22.22 13.46 49.29
CA GLN A 555 23.16 12.88 50.28
C GLN A 555 23.67 11.43 50.05
N THR A 556 24.93 11.05 50.26
CA THR A 556 26.15 11.65 50.81
C THR A 556 27.27 10.61 50.66
N THR A 557 28.50 11.11 50.55
CA THR A 557 29.75 10.57 51.12
C THR A 557 30.45 9.34 50.52
N SER A 558 31.75 9.61 50.33
CA SER A 558 32.93 8.77 50.60
C SER A 558 33.39 7.77 49.52
N GLU A 559 34.24 8.30 48.64
CA GLU A 559 35.55 7.71 48.33
C GLU A 559 36.37 7.49 49.63
N PRO A 560 37.30 6.53 49.70
CA PRO A 560 38.61 6.75 49.06
C PRO A 560 39.29 5.53 48.42
N SER A 561 40.02 5.85 47.34
CA SER A 561 41.37 5.41 47.00
C SER A 561 41.86 4.01 47.44
N ARG A 562 42.03 3.10 46.47
CA ARG A 562 43.35 2.64 46.01
C ARG A 562 43.26 1.82 44.72
#